data_AF-A0A7Y0N006-F1
#
_entry.id   AF-A0A7Y0N006-F1
#
_cell.length_a   1.000
_cell.length_b   1.000
_cell.length_c   1.000
_cell.angle_alpha   90.00
_cell.angle_beta   90.00
_cell.angle_gamma   90.00
#
_symmetry.space_group_name_H-M   'P 1'
#
loop_
_entity.id
_entity.type
_entity.pdbx_description
1 polymer ?
#
loop_
_entity_poly.entity_id
_entity_poly.type
_entity_poly.pdbx_seq_one_letter_code
_entity_poly.pdbx_strand_id
1 'polypeptide(L)' 'MLTKVYVKTRLLLESFTKDQRGVTAIEYAIIGVAISAIVLAVFSGDNGLKTALTTAIGNITAKIGEANNIK' A
#
# COMPACT_ATOMS: atom_id res chain seq x y z
N MET A 1 15.55 -47.98 3.21
CA MET A 1 14.59 -46.99 2.65
C MET A 1 13.92 -46.14 3.73
N LEU A 2 13.47 -46.73 4.86
CA LEU A 2 12.87 -45.99 5.97
C LEU A 2 13.75 -44.88 6.55
N THR A 3 15.05 -45.12 6.74
CA THR A 3 15.99 -44.10 7.26
C THR A 3 16.05 -42.86 6.36
N LYS A 4 15.94 -43.06 5.03
CA LYS A 4 15.94 -41.98 4.05
C LYS A 4 14.67 -41.13 4.15
N VAL A 5 13.54 -41.78 4.42
CA VAL A 5 12.25 -41.10 4.68
C VAL A 5 12.32 -40.35 6.01
N TYR A 6 12.80 -40.99 7.07
CA TYR A 6 12.97 -40.37 8.39
C TYR A 6 13.83 -39.10 8.33
N VAL A 7 14.98 -39.16 7.65
CA VAL A 7 15.87 -38.01 7.47
C VAL A 7 15.19 -36.90 6.64
N LYS A 8 14.49 -37.24 5.55
CA LYS A 8 13.75 -36.25 4.74
C LYS A 8 12.64 -35.55 5.54
N THR A 9 11.88 -36.29 6.34
CA THR A 9 10.82 -35.73 7.19
C THR A 9 11.38 -34.81 8.26
N ARG A 10 12.49 -35.21 8.90
CA ARG A 10 13.24 -34.38 9.85
C ARG A 10 13.68 -33.05 9.24
N LEU A 11 14.25 -33.07 8.05
CA LEU A 11 14.73 -31.87 7.33
C LEU A 11 13.58 -30.95 6.89
N LEU A 12 12.44 -31.54 6.49
CA LEU A 12 11.25 -30.77 6.14
C LEU A 12 10.68 -30.03 7.35
N LEU A 13 10.55 -30.72 8.50
CA LEU A 13 10.06 -30.10 9.75
C LEU A 13 10.99 -28.98 10.21
N GLU A 14 12.31 -29.19 10.15
CA GLU A 14 13.27 -28.15 10.49
C GLU A 14 13.13 -26.93 9.57
N SER A 15 12.99 -27.14 8.26
CA SER A 15 12.80 -26.06 7.29
C SER A 15 11.46 -25.35 7.47
N PHE A 16 10.39 -26.08 7.81
CA PHE A 16 9.06 -25.52 8.07
C PHE A 16 9.03 -24.65 9.33
N THR A 17 9.66 -25.11 10.42
CA THR A 17 9.74 -24.29 11.66
C THR A 17 10.57 -23.02 11.50
N LYS A 18 11.50 -23.01 10.54
CA LYS A 18 12.34 -21.86 10.20
C LYS A 18 11.73 -21.00 9.08
N ASP A 19 10.58 -21.38 8.53
CA ASP A 19 9.94 -20.64 7.45
C ASP A 19 9.25 -19.38 7.99
N GLN A 20 9.88 -18.24 7.77
CA GLN A 20 9.37 -16.93 8.18
C GLN A 20 8.47 -16.29 7.12
N ARG A 21 8.27 -16.91 5.96
CA ARG A 21 7.48 -16.33 4.86
C ARG A 21 6.04 -16.05 5.29
N GLY A 22 5.46 -16.90 6.13
CA GLY A 22 4.12 -16.68 6.70
C GLY A 22 4.04 -15.47 7.64
N VAL A 23 5.05 -15.30 8.49
CA VAL A 23 5.12 -14.17 9.44
C VAL A 23 5.35 -12.86 8.69
N THR A 24 6.25 -12.86 7.70
CA THR A 24 6.47 -11.67 6.86
C THR A 24 5.23 -11.29 6.06
N ALA A 25 4.45 -12.26 5.57
CA ALA A 25 3.23 -11.97 4.83
C ALA A 25 2.17 -11.27 5.70
N ILE A 26 2.00 -11.68 6.96
CA ILE A 26 1.04 -11.03 7.85
C ILE A 26 1.51 -9.63 8.28
N GLU A 27 2.81 -9.41 8.44
CA GLU A 27 3.38 -8.08 8.69
C GLU A 27 3.09 -7.12 7.53
N TYR A 28 3.38 -7.53 6.29
CA TYR A 28 3.08 -6.72 5.11
C TYR A 28 1.58 -6.47 4.93
N ALA A 29 0.73 -7.45 5.28
CA ALA A 29 -0.72 -7.26 5.24
C ALA A 29 -1.17 -6.15 6.21
N ILE A 30 -0.67 -6.15 7.44
CA ILE A 30 -0.99 -5.11 8.44
C ILE A 30 -0.42 -3.74 8.02
N ILE A 31 0.80 -3.70 7.47
CA ILE A 31 1.39 -2.47 6.93
C ILE A 31 0.50 -1.91 5.81
N GLY A 32 -0.02 -2.77 4.92
CA GLY A 32 -0.96 -2.36 3.88
C GLY A 32 -2.23 -1.71 4.43
N VAL A 33 -2.81 -2.30 5.48
CA VAL A 33 -3.98 -1.72 6.18
C VAL A 33 -3.64 -0.34 6.76
N ALA A 34 -2.51 -0.20 7.45
CA ALA A 34 -2.08 1.09 8.01
C ALA A 34 -1.86 2.16 6.93
N ILE A 35 -1.18 1.81 5.84
CA ILE A 35 -0.96 2.73 4.70
C ILE A 35 -2.30 3.14 4.10
N SER A 36 -3.23 2.20 3.90
CA SER A 36 -4.54 2.51 3.32
C SER A 36 -5.35 3.48 4.19
N ALA A 37 -5.28 3.36 5.52
CA ALA A 37 -5.93 4.28 6.44
C ALA A 37 -5.33 5.69 6.35
N ILE A 38 -4.00 5.80 6.25
CA ILE A 38 -3.32 7.10 6.07
C ILE A 38 -3.73 7.75 4.74
N VAL A 39 -3.71 6.99 3.64
CA VAL A 39 -4.15 7.47 2.33
C VAL A 39 -5.61 7.93 2.41
N LEU A 40 -6.48 7.14 3.02
CA LEU A 40 -7.88 7.52 3.20
C LEU A 40 -8.01 8.84 3.96
N ALA A 41 -7.29 9.02 5.07
CA ALA A 41 -7.34 10.24 5.88
C ALA A 41 -6.87 11.47 5.10
N VAL A 42 -5.75 11.35 4.36
CA VAL A 42 -5.18 12.45 3.56
C VAL A 42 -6.11 12.87 2.41
N PHE A 43 -6.85 11.94 1.83
CA PHE A 43 -7.71 12.19 0.66
C PHE A 43 -9.20 12.37 0.98
N SER A 44 -9.67 12.05 2.20
CA SER A 44 -11.09 12.16 2.58
C SER A 44 -11.44 13.42 3.36
N GLY A 45 -10.46 14.08 3.98
CA GLY A 45 -10.72 15.31 4.73
C GLY A 45 -11.04 16.50 3.83
N ASP A 46 -12.03 17.31 4.21
CA ASP A 46 -12.47 18.50 3.45
C ASP A 46 -11.37 19.55 3.29
N ASN A 47 -10.39 19.58 4.20
CA ASN A 47 -9.20 20.43 4.13
C ASN A 47 -7.91 19.63 3.86
N GLY A 48 -8.05 18.41 3.34
CA GLY A 48 -6.94 17.51 3.06
C GLY A 48 -6.22 17.83 1.75
N LEU A 49 -5.23 16.98 1.42
CA LEU A 49 -4.42 17.12 0.21
C LEU A 49 -5.28 17.11 -1.07
N LYS A 50 -6.36 16.32 -1.09
CA LYS A 50 -7.31 16.26 -2.21
C LYS A 50 -7.86 17.65 -2.53
N THR A 51 -8.40 18.35 -1.54
CA THR A 51 -8.99 19.68 -1.73
C THR A 51 -7.95 20.67 -2.21
N ALA A 52 -6.76 20.69 -1.59
CA ALA A 52 -5.68 21.59 -2.02
C ALA A 52 -5.30 21.38 -3.49
N LEU A 53 -5.17 20.13 -3.93
CA LEU A 53 -4.87 19.80 -5.33
C LEU A 53 -6.01 20.17 -6.27
N THR A 54 -7.27 19.86 -5.90
CA THR A 54 -8.44 20.22 -6.71
C THR A 54 -8.58 21.74 -6.85
N THR A 55 -8.38 22.50 -5.77
CA THR A 55 -8.41 23.96 -5.80
C THR A 55 -7.28 24.53 -6.66
N ALA A 56 -6.05 24.03 -6.50
CA ALA A 56 -4.92 24.51 -7.30
C ALA A 56 -5.14 24.28 -8.80
N ILE A 57 -5.60 23.09 -9.20
CA ILE A 57 -5.93 22.79 -10.60
C ILE A 57 -7.10 23.65 -11.06
N GLY A 58 -8.15 23.80 -10.26
CA GLY A 58 -9.30 24.66 -10.57
C GLY A 58 -8.90 26.11 -10.84
N ASN A 59 -7.97 26.66 -10.05
CA ASN A 59 -7.44 28.01 -10.25
C ASN A 59 -6.67 28.14 -11.57
N ILE A 60 -5.86 27.14 -11.92
CA ILE A 60 -5.14 27.11 -13.20
C ILE A 60 -6.14 27.06 -14.36
N THR A 61 -7.14 26.18 -14.29
CA THR A 61 -8.19 26.07 -15.32
C THR A 61 -8.96 27.38 -15.48
N ALA A 62 -9.32 28.04 -14.37
CA ALA A 62 -9.99 29.34 -14.41
C ALA A 62 -9.13 30.40 -15.10
N LYS A 63 -7.83 30.49 -14.76
CA LYS A 63 -6.91 31.46 -15.38
C LYS A 63 -6.69 31.22 -16.87
N ILE A 64 -6.65 29.96 -17.30
CA ILE A 64 -6.60 29.61 -18.72
C ILE A 64 -7.89 30.04 -19.43
N GLY A 65 -9.05 29.81 -18.80
CA GLY A 65 -10.34 30.25 -19.31
C GLY A 65 -10.44 31.77 -19.44
N GLU A 66 -10.04 32.51 -18.40
CA GLU A 66 -9.96 33.98 -18.42
C GLU A 66 -9.08 34.45 -19.58
N ALA A 67 -7.86 33.90 -19.73
CA ALA A 67 -6.95 34.28 -20.80
C ALA A 67 -7.53 34.04 -22.21
N ASN A 68 -8.30 32.97 -22.40
CA ASN A 68 -8.96 32.68 -23.68
C ASN A 68 -10.12 33.64 -24.00
N ASN A 69 -10.73 34.25 -22.99
CA ASN A 69 -11.80 35.25 -23.16
C ASN A 69 -11.26 36.68 -23.38
N ILE A 70 -9.94 36.88 -23.30
CA ILE A 70 -9.27 38.11 -23.74
C ILE A 70 -9.06 38.00 -25.27
N LYS A 71 -10.16 38.15 -26.01
CA LYS A 71 -10.16 38.44 -27.45
C LYS A 71 -11.05 39.65 -27.70
#